data_AF-A0A2Z6SAQ9-F1
#
_entry.id   AF-A0A2Z6SAQ9-F1
#
_cell.length_a   1.000
_cell.length_b   1.000
_cell.length_c   1.000
_cell.angle_alpha   90.00
_cell.angle_beta   90.00
_cell.angle_gamma   90.00
#
_symmetry.space_group_name_H-M   'P 1'
#
loop_
_entity.id
_entity.type
_entity.pdbx_description
1 polymer ?
#
loop_
_entity_poly.entity_id
_entity_poly.type
_entity_poly.pdbx_seq_one_letter_code
_entity_poly.pdbx_strand_id
1 'polypeptide(L)'
;MSDLISLIGVFVFGVLGWITYKIYIWPVYITPLRKIPGPQSESLFLRNIKRLFTEEDTQLKWIQKYGNVSKFHGIFNQPTLLISDTRIIQEITLNHVYDFIKPPHLSADAIAMEMIPVSVRVASILKSLIEDKSKPRRT
;
A
#
# COMPACT_ATOMS: atom_id res chain seq x y z
N MET A 1 -13.37 -33.31 20.18
CA MET A 1 -13.17 -33.09 18.72
C MET A 1 -14.00 -31.89 18.25
N SER A 2 -15.29 -31.83 18.57
CA SER A 2 -16.20 -30.69 18.31
C SER A 2 -15.71 -29.36 18.87
N ASP A 3 -15.16 -29.35 20.09
CA ASP A 3 -14.78 -28.10 20.77
C ASP A 3 -13.59 -27.38 20.09
N LEU A 4 -12.66 -28.15 19.53
CA LEU A 4 -11.52 -27.62 18.77
C LEU A 4 -11.99 -26.95 17.46
N ILE A 5 -12.99 -27.55 16.80
CA ILE A 5 -13.57 -27.03 15.56
C ILE A 5 -14.29 -25.69 15.83
N SER A 6 -15.02 -25.58 16.94
CA SER A 6 -15.67 -24.33 17.36
C SER A 6 -14.66 -23.22 17.67
N LEU A 7 -13.54 -23.55 18.33
CA LEU A 7 -12.45 -22.61 18.64
C LEU A 7 -11.77 -22.07 17.37
N ILE A 8 -11.50 -22.96 16.40
CA ILE A 8 -10.94 -22.58 15.10
C ILE A 8 -11.93 -21.70 14.33
N GLY A 9 -13.23 -22.01 14.37
CA GLY A 9 -14.27 -21.21 13.74
C GLY A 9 -14.29 -19.76 14.25
N VAL A 10 -14.28 -19.57 15.57
CA VAL A 10 -14.26 -18.23 16.19
C VAL A 10 -12.99 -17.47 15.81
N PHE A 11 -11.84 -18.14 15.80
CA PHE A 11 -10.57 -17.52 15.39
C PHE A 11 -10.60 -17.06 13.93
N VAL A 12 -11.08 -17.90 13.02
CA VAL A 12 -11.21 -17.56 11.59
C VAL A 12 -12.16 -16.39 11.39
N PHE A 13 -13.33 -16.38 12.04
CA PHE A 13 -14.28 -15.27 11.95
C PHE A 13 -13.71 -13.96 12.52
N GLY A 14 -12.98 -14.02 13.64
CA GLY A 14 -12.30 -12.86 14.21
C GLY A 14 -11.24 -12.28 13.28
N VAL A 15 -10.43 -13.14 12.67
CA VAL A 15 -9.41 -12.73 11.67
C VAL A 15 -10.08 -12.16 10.41
N LEU A 16 -11.15 -12.77 9.91
CA LEU A 16 -11.90 -12.26 8.75
C LEU A 16 -12.50 -10.89 9.04
N GLY A 17 -13.11 -10.72 10.21
CA GLY A 17 -13.68 -9.46 10.67
C GLY A 17 -12.63 -8.37 10.80
N TRP A 18 -11.48 -8.68 11.41
CA TRP A 18 -10.34 -7.75 11.52
C TRP A 18 -9.79 -7.34 10.15
N ILE A 19 -9.58 -8.30 9.24
CA ILE A 19 -9.12 -8.05 7.88
C ILE A 19 -10.12 -7.17 7.12
N THR A 20 -11.41 -7.49 7.20
CA THR A 20 -12.47 -6.72 6.54
C THR A 20 -12.56 -5.31 7.11
N TYR A 21 -12.45 -5.15 8.42
CA TYR A 21 -12.39 -3.86 9.09
C TYR A 21 -11.21 -3.01 8.60
N LYS A 22 -10.01 -3.60 8.57
CA LYS A 22 -8.78 -2.92 8.18
C LYS A 22 -8.73 -2.57 6.69
N ILE A 23 -9.30 -3.40 5.82
CA ILE A 23 -9.29 -3.19 4.36
C ILE A 23 -10.45 -2.31 3.88
N TYR A 24 -11.61 -2.38 4.54
CA TYR A 24 -12.82 -1.71 4.06
C TYR A 24 -13.16 -0.46 4.88
N ILE A 25 -13.30 -0.59 6.20
CA ILE A 25 -13.74 0.52 7.05
C ILE A 25 -12.64 1.58 7.18
N TRP A 26 -11.40 1.16 7.47
CA TRP A 26 -10.32 2.10 7.73
C TRP A 26 -10.02 3.06 6.56
N PRO A 27 -9.78 2.61 5.30
CA PRO A 27 -9.47 3.53 4.21
C PRO A 27 -10.67 4.39 3.78
N VAL A 28 -11.90 3.88 3.93
CA VAL A 28 -13.11 4.58 3.45
C VAL A 28 -13.61 5.63 4.45
N TYR A 29 -13.58 5.33 5.75
CA TYR A 29 -14.25 6.16 6.77
C TYR A 29 -13.30 7.00 7.64
N ILE A 30 -12.09 6.52 7.93
CA ILE A 30 -11.20 7.17 8.91
C ILE A 30 -10.22 8.14 8.23
N THR A 31 -9.95 7.94 6.93
CA THR A 31 -8.93 8.72 6.23
C THR A 31 -9.37 10.18 5.99
N PRO A 32 -8.60 11.20 6.45
CA PRO A 32 -8.91 12.63 6.21
C PRO A 32 -8.89 13.01 4.72
N LEU A 33 -8.26 12.18 3.89
CA LEU A 33 -8.20 12.28 2.43
C LEU A 33 -9.57 12.10 1.73
N ARG A 34 -10.68 11.94 2.47
CA ARG A 34 -12.03 11.78 1.90
C ARG A 34 -12.56 13.03 1.19
N LYS A 35 -12.14 14.23 1.63
CA LYS A 35 -12.61 15.51 1.06
C LYS A 35 -11.95 15.84 -0.28
N ILE A 36 -10.92 15.09 -0.67
CA ILE A 36 -10.17 15.35 -1.89
C ILE A 36 -10.91 14.70 -3.07
N PRO A 37 -11.16 15.46 -4.16
CA PRO A 37 -11.81 14.91 -5.34
C PRO A 37 -10.96 13.79 -5.94
N GLY A 38 -11.62 12.77 -6.48
CA GLY A 38 -10.91 11.64 -7.05
C GLY A 38 -11.79 10.77 -7.96
N PRO A 39 -11.19 10.03 -8.90
CA PRO A 39 -11.90 9.08 -9.73
C PRO A 39 -12.74 8.11 -8.91
N GLN A 40 -14.05 8.11 -9.19
CA GLN A 40 -14.94 7.05 -8.71
C GLN A 40 -14.38 5.73 -9.23
N SER A 41 -14.24 4.79 -8.31
CA SER A 41 -13.70 3.50 -8.64
C SER A 41 -14.77 2.53 -9.04
N GLU A 42 -14.52 1.78 -10.11
CA GLU A 42 -15.49 0.84 -10.67
C GLU A 42 -15.49 -0.53 -9.96
N SER A 43 -14.49 -0.86 -9.13
CA SER A 43 -14.42 -2.15 -8.42
C SER A 43 -13.88 -2.02 -6.97
N LEU A 44 -14.36 -2.86 -6.05
CA LEU A 44 -14.04 -2.77 -4.61
C LEU A 44 -12.62 -3.21 -4.23
N PHE A 45 -11.96 -4.05 -5.04
CA PHE A 45 -10.64 -4.64 -4.72
C PHE A 45 -9.51 -4.29 -5.72
N LEU A 46 -9.78 -4.20 -7.03
CA LEU A 46 -8.78 -3.91 -8.09
C LEU A 46 -9.03 -2.53 -8.74
N ARG A 47 -9.15 -1.58 -7.83
CA ARG A 47 -9.97 -0.38 -7.91
C ARG A 47 -9.71 0.53 -9.11
N ASN A 48 -8.49 1.05 -9.28
CA ASN A 48 -8.09 1.89 -10.43
C ASN A 48 -6.70 1.50 -11.01
N ILE A 49 -6.03 0.53 -10.39
CA ILE A 49 -4.66 0.12 -10.73
C ILE A 49 -4.60 -0.46 -12.13
N LYS A 50 -5.63 -1.22 -12.53
CA LYS A 50 -5.72 -1.79 -13.88
C LYS A 50 -5.68 -0.70 -14.95
N ARG A 51 -6.40 0.42 -14.76
CA ARG A 51 -6.37 1.56 -15.68
C ARG A 51 -5.02 2.27 -15.69
N LEU A 52 -4.38 2.43 -14.53
CA LEU A 52 -3.03 3.01 -14.45
C LEU A 52 -1.97 2.20 -15.18
N PHE A 53 -2.06 0.87 -15.15
CA PHE A 53 -1.12 -0.01 -15.89
C PHE A 53 -1.49 -0.22 -17.36
N THR A 54 -2.75 -0.01 -17.74
CA THR A 54 -3.22 -0.24 -19.11
C THR A 54 -3.15 1.03 -19.97
N GLU A 55 -3.36 2.19 -19.36
CA GLU A 55 -3.40 3.48 -20.04
C GLU A 55 -2.42 4.45 -19.37
N GLU A 56 -1.29 4.71 -20.04
CA GLU A 56 -0.26 5.66 -19.58
C GLU A 56 -0.83 7.08 -19.40
N ASP A 57 -1.83 7.47 -20.19
CA ASP A 57 -2.49 8.79 -20.14
C ASP A 57 -3.53 8.94 -19.02
N THR A 58 -3.78 7.89 -18.23
CA THR A 58 -4.82 7.92 -17.18
C THR A 58 -4.57 9.05 -16.18
N GLN A 59 -3.30 9.29 -15.84
CA GLN A 59 -2.92 10.34 -14.89
C GLN A 59 -3.28 11.74 -15.42
N LEU A 60 -2.98 12.01 -16.69
CA LEU A 60 -3.31 13.28 -17.35
C LEU A 60 -4.82 13.51 -17.42
N LYS A 61 -5.59 12.47 -17.77
CA LYS A 61 -7.06 12.53 -17.78
C LYS A 61 -7.63 12.85 -16.39
N TRP A 62 -7.01 12.33 -15.33
CA TRP A 62 -7.45 12.62 -13.96
C TRP A 62 -7.10 14.04 -13.52
N ILE A 63 -5.89 14.52 -13.85
CA ILE A 63 -5.48 15.91 -13.58
C ILE A 63 -6.43 16.88 -14.29
N GLN A 64 -6.77 16.63 -15.56
CA GLN A 64 -7.71 17.46 -16.32
C GLN A 64 -9.13 17.44 -15.72
N LYS A 65 -9.57 16.30 -15.17
CA LYS A 65 -10.96 16.11 -14.70
C LYS A 65 -11.17 16.53 -13.24
N TYR A 66 -10.20 16.29 -12.37
CA TYR A 66 -10.32 16.48 -10.92
C TYR A 66 -9.41 17.60 -10.39
N GLY A 67 -8.52 18.14 -11.23
CA GLY A 67 -7.63 19.24 -10.91
C GLY A 67 -6.27 18.79 -10.38
N ASN A 68 -5.49 19.78 -9.93
CA ASN A 68 -4.07 19.59 -9.60
C ASN A 68 -3.82 18.61 -8.44
N VAL A 69 -4.81 18.38 -7.57
CA VAL A 69 -4.74 17.45 -6.44
C VAL A 69 -5.90 16.47 -6.53
N SER A 70 -5.57 15.21 -6.79
CA SER A 70 -6.55 14.15 -7.03
C SER A 70 -6.24 12.92 -6.19
N LYS A 71 -7.25 12.31 -5.58
CA LYS A 71 -7.10 11.07 -4.82
C LYS A 71 -7.43 9.85 -5.67
N PHE A 72 -6.53 8.87 -5.72
CA PHE A 72 -6.81 7.55 -6.28
C PHE A 72 -6.52 6.44 -5.26
N HIS A 73 -6.84 5.20 -5.60
CA HIS A 73 -6.54 4.05 -4.75
C HIS A 73 -5.51 3.19 -5.47
N GLY A 74 -4.34 3.05 -4.85
CA GLY A 74 -3.25 2.20 -5.30
C GLY A 74 -3.49 0.74 -4.93
N ILE A 75 -2.39 -0.03 -4.93
CA ILE A 75 -2.39 -1.46 -4.61
C ILE A 75 -2.99 -1.66 -3.20
N PHE A 76 -3.78 -2.72 -3.01
CA PHE A 76 -4.46 -3.04 -1.74
C PHE A 76 -5.44 -1.96 -1.20
N ASN A 77 -6.07 -1.17 -2.09
CA ASN A 77 -7.01 -0.11 -1.70
C ASN A 77 -6.37 0.97 -0.81
N GLN A 78 -5.03 1.09 -0.86
CA GLN A 78 -4.33 2.17 -0.16
C GLN A 78 -4.69 3.52 -0.83
N PRO A 79 -5.16 4.52 -0.08
CA PRO A 79 -5.45 5.83 -0.63
C PRO A 79 -4.13 6.53 -1.00
N THR A 80 -3.96 6.85 -2.28
CA THR A 80 -2.78 7.55 -2.81
C THR A 80 -3.19 8.90 -3.37
N LEU A 81 -2.36 9.92 -3.12
CA LEU A 81 -2.55 11.25 -3.68
C LEU A 81 -1.72 11.44 -4.93
N LEU A 82 -2.37 11.93 -5.98
CA LEU A 82 -1.74 12.48 -7.16
C LEU A 82 -1.69 14.00 -7.00
N ILE A 83 -0.48 14.53 -6.85
CA ILE A 83 -0.21 15.97 -6.75
C ILE A 83 0.53 16.35 -8.03
N SER A 84 -0.04 17.27 -8.80
CA SER A 84 0.55 17.81 -10.03
C SER A 84 0.86 19.32 -9.92
N ASP A 85 0.51 19.94 -8.79
CA ASP A 85 0.87 21.34 -8.52
C ASP A 85 2.36 21.46 -8.21
N THR A 86 3.08 22.22 -9.05
CA THR A 86 4.53 22.43 -8.90
C THR A 86 4.88 23.16 -7.61
N ARG A 87 4.01 24.03 -7.10
CA ARG A 87 4.25 24.77 -5.85
C ARG A 87 4.23 23.84 -4.64
N ILE A 88 3.24 22.95 -4.60
CA ILE A 88 3.09 21.96 -3.52
C ILE A 88 4.26 20.97 -3.57
N ILE A 89 4.63 20.49 -4.76
CA ILE A 89 5.77 19.59 -4.94
C ILE A 89 7.06 20.26 -4.45
N GLN A 90 7.28 21.53 -4.82
CA GLN A 90 8.44 22.29 -4.37
C GLN A 90 8.45 22.46 -2.86
N GLU A 91 7.32 22.81 -2.24
CA GLU A 91 7.20 22.98 -0.79
C GLU A 91 7.50 21.67 -0.04
N ILE A 92 6.94 20.55 -0.50
CA ILE A 92 7.22 19.22 0.06
C ILE A 92 8.71 18.87 -0.07
N THR A 93 9.31 19.17 -1.23
CA THR A 93 10.69 18.78 -1.55
C THR A 93 11.75 19.70 -0.94
N LEU A 94 11.39 20.93 -0.55
CA LEU A 94 12.34 21.88 0.03
C LEU A 94 12.17 22.02 1.54
N ASN A 95 10.92 22.18 2.01
CA ASN A 95 10.64 22.53 3.41
C ASN A 95 10.29 21.31 4.27
N HIS A 96 9.70 20.27 3.68
CA HIS A 96 9.12 19.14 4.42
C HIS A 96 9.73 17.78 4.06
N VAL A 97 11.00 17.76 3.62
CA VAL A 97 11.66 16.55 3.09
C VAL A 97 11.63 15.36 4.07
N TYR A 98 11.79 15.64 5.36
CA TYR A 98 11.87 14.61 6.40
C TYR A 98 10.51 14.22 6.99
N ASP A 99 9.47 15.00 6.72
CA ASP A 99 8.11 14.71 7.19
C ASP A 99 7.45 13.62 6.34
N PHE A 100 7.93 13.41 5.11
CA PHE A 100 7.40 12.42 4.18
C PHE A 100 8.39 11.27 3.97
N ILE A 101 7.90 10.04 4.19
CA ILE A 101 8.66 8.83 3.86
C ILE A 101 8.79 8.78 2.33
N LYS A 102 10.04 8.77 1.85
CA LYS A 102 10.31 8.64 0.41
C LYS A 102 9.66 7.35 -0.09
N PRO A 103 8.84 7.40 -1.15
CA PRO A 103 8.23 6.19 -1.67
C PRO A 103 9.36 5.20 -1.99
N PRO A 104 9.28 3.95 -1.50
CA PRO A 104 10.24 2.95 -1.92
C PRO A 104 10.14 2.89 -3.44
N HIS A 105 11.28 3.04 -4.12
CA HIS A 105 11.37 2.85 -5.56
C HIS A 105 10.55 1.62 -5.96
N LEU A 106 9.76 1.72 -7.03
CA LEU A 106 9.01 0.61 -7.63
C LEU A 106 9.96 -0.46 -8.21
N SER A 107 10.93 -0.92 -7.43
CA SER A 107 11.61 -2.17 -7.69
C SER A 107 10.68 -3.32 -7.32
N ALA A 108 10.83 -4.44 -8.02
CA ALA A 108 10.13 -5.68 -7.68
C ALA A 108 10.29 -6.02 -6.18
N ASP A 109 11.42 -5.64 -5.59
CA ASP A 109 11.73 -5.81 -4.18
C ASP A 109 10.79 -5.02 -3.26
N ALA A 110 10.41 -3.79 -3.60
CA ALA A 110 9.50 -2.98 -2.78
C ALA A 110 8.06 -3.51 -2.80
N ILE A 111 7.59 -4.01 -3.94
CA ILE A 111 6.27 -4.63 -4.07
C ILE A 111 6.25 -5.97 -3.31
N ALA A 112 7.32 -6.75 -3.41
CA ALA A 112 7.49 -7.96 -2.60
C ALA A 112 7.55 -7.63 -1.10
N MET A 113 8.22 -6.53 -0.72
CA MET A 113 8.38 -6.09 0.68
C MET A 113 7.04 -5.75 1.35
N GLU A 114 6.07 -5.20 0.61
CA GLU A 114 4.71 -4.90 1.12
C GLU A 114 3.79 -6.13 1.10
N MET A 115 3.98 -7.04 0.13
CA MET A 115 3.09 -8.18 -0.09
C MET A 115 3.42 -9.37 0.83
N ILE A 116 4.67 -9.48 1.29
CA ILE A 116 5.13 -10.58 2.12
C ILE A 116 4.75 -10.32 3.59
N PRO A 117 4.06 -11.25 4.28
CA PRO A 117 3.77 -11.12 5.71
C PRO A 117 5.05 -10.84 6.51
N VAL A 118 4.97 -9.97 7.52
CA VAL A 118 6.12 -9.58 8.36
C VAL A 118 6.90 -10.80 8.88
N SER A 119 6.21 -11.92 9.15
CA SER A 119 6.81 -13.18 9.56
C SER A 119 7.79 -13.78 8.54
N VAL A 120 7.46 -13.75 7.25
CA VAL A 120 8.29 -14.27 6.16
C VAL A 120 9.47 -13.33 5.88
N ARG A 121 9.28 -12.01 6.06
CA ARG A 121 10.37 -11.02 6.00
C ARG A 121 11.41 -11.26 7.10
N VAL A 122 10.98 -11.48 8.33
CA VAL A 122 11.88 -11.80 9.45
C VAL A 122 12.62 -13.11 9.20
N ALA A 123 11.94 -14.14 8.70
CA ALA A 123 12.57 -15.42 8.36
C ALA A 123 13.63 -15.30 7.24
N SER A 124 13.35 -14.52 6.19
CA SER A 124 14.28 -14.28 5.08
C SER A 124 15.55 -13.54 5.55
N ILE A 125 15.39 -12.48 6.35
CA ILE A 125 16.51 -11.73 6.92
C ILE A 125 17.32 -12.60 7.90
N LEU A 126 16.66 -13.40 8.74
CA LEU A 126 17.37 -14.33 9.62
C LEU A 126 18.16 -15.36 8.82
N LYS A 127 17.57 -15.90 7.75
CA LYS A 127 18.26 -16.85 6.88
C LYS A 127 19.49 -16.23 6.23
N SER A 128 19.39 -15.02 5.69
CA SER A 128 20.55 -14.34 5.07
C SER A 128 21.64 -13.99 6.08
N LEU A 129 21.28 -13.60 7.31
CA LEU A 129 22.24 -13.34 8.39
C LEU A 129 22.94 -14.62 8.86
N ILE A 130 22.23 -15.75 8.91
CA ILE A 130 22.80 -17.06 9.25
C ILE A 130 23.75 -17.53 8.14
N GLU A 131 23.38 -17.32 6.87
CA GLU A 131 24.18 -17.72 5.72
C GLU A 131 25.43 -16.85 5.50
N ASP A 132 25.38 -15.57 5.89
CA ASP A 132 26.56 -14.70 5.95
C ASP A 132 27.51 -15.09 7.10
N LYS A 133 26.96 -15.45 8.27
CA LYS A 133 27.73 -15.93 9.43
C LYS A 133 28.38 -17.29 9.21
N SER A 134 27.84 -18.13 8.32
CA SER A 134 28.34 -19.49 8.08
C SER A 134 29.46 -19.57 7.03
N LYS A 135 29.72 -18.49 6.28
CA LYS A 135 30.77 -18.47 5.27
C LYS A 135 32.14 -18.25 5.92
N PRO A 136 33.11 -19.17 5.80
CA PRO A 136 34.43 -18.98 6.37
C PRO A 136 35.12 -17.78 5.70
N ARG A 137 35.66 -16.86 6.49
CA ARG A 137 36.52 -15.78 5.99
C ARG A 137 37.65 -16.42 5.19
N ARG A 138 37.64 -16.24 3.87
CA ARG A 138 38.82 -16.52 3.05
C ARG A 138 39.89 -15.51 3.47
N THR A 139 40.82 -15.97 4.30
CA THR A 139 42.15 -15.38 4.49
C THR A 139 43.01 -15.67 3.27
#